data_AF-A0A7S0UJ70-F1
#
_entry.id   AF-A0A7S0UJ70-F1
#
_cell.length_a   1.000
_cell.length_b   1.000
_cell.length_c   1.000
_cell.angle_alpha   90.00
_cell.angle_beta   90.00
_cell.angle_gamma   90.00
#
_symmetry.space_group_name_H-M   'P 1'
#
loop_
_entity.id
_entity.type
_entity.pdbx_description
1 polymer ?
#
loop_
_entity_poly.entity_id
_entity_poly.type
_entity_poly.pdbx_seq_one_letter_code
_entity_poly.pdbx_strand_id
1 'polypeptide(L)'
;RLSVDEVFGFPPTPTDEEYCARLNIPGMTPRMIPGTHLAALSAARFAEVALGAIVHNETPLAMELCNAVVHCLKESVQEPVQPPYMFEVARSYFLLAVFRSFRGDMIRYFKYRRVCLTYVSKLENASNATTLVAAVSFLDSWTYMIYNADEKKVPRIDHNIPPVERTPHFLIAQTPIEKEYNIRCNPGCIASDPRNQNWIQGAPPVFLNDEAPLRARSLDALACAVRTCCDQANGRFAAISKEAKADNMEPIPQETIITPTTAAVLAHENNLCSRNMVLSAFALLQQYEQVTPSSHKNQGIHLVMSAMDAFLDSGDEGESGGFTDSQIQSLLSVANIVIENPLLLHHAGPTYHMVSNAAVMLCHLLNSMYMVKGGVPGIQNERSRGGMEAAMFEEILDTFTALRKLLVIHRRKLPIKLRCHSIPRSSLIPPTDGKPFIDLGETLLCACRGCQGFVLMACTPVVAAQKAQAAATKRSVEAAREAQVEAADEVEKTLVDLNHDFNVDDDALLGMLSQLIPNR
;
A
#
# COMPACT_ATOMS: atom_id res chain seq x y z
N ARG A 1 11.99 -20.26 4.02
CA ARG A 1 11.27 -19.78 2.82
C ARG A 1 11.24 -18.26 2.93
N LEU A 2 11.97 -17.56 2.07
CA LEU A 2 12.10 -16.10 2.09
C LEU A 2 11.10 -15.41 1.13
N SER A 3 10.27 -16.14 0.40
CA SER A 3 9.29 -15.52 -0.50
C SER A 3 8.05 -15.09 0.30
N VAL A 4 7.72 -13.79 0.27
CA VAL A 4 6.69 -13.14 1.10
C VAL A 4 5.55 -12.58 0.25
N ASP A 5 5.25 -13.25 -0.87
CA ASP A 5 4.25 -12.79 -1.83
C ASP A 5 2.80 -13.20 -1.47
N GLU A 6 2.41 -12.97 -0.23
CA GLU A 6 1.05 -13.24 0.25
C GLU A 6 0.05 -12.16 -0.18
N VAL A 7 0.52 -11.02 -0.70
CA VAL A 7 -0.34 -9.92 -1.14
C VAL A 7 -0.45 -9.82 -2.67
N PHE A 8 0.67 -9.78 -3.40
CA PHE A 8 0.62 -9.53 -4.86
C PHE A 8 0.24 -10.78 -5.64
N GLY A 9 0.62 -11.96 -5.15
CA GLY A 9 0.18 -13.25 -5.70
C GLY A 9 0.77 -13.57 -7.06
N PHE A 10 2.03 -13.19 -7.27
CA PHE A 10 2.78 -13.61 -8.43
C PHE A 10 2.96 -15.14 -8.44
N PRO A 11 3.00 -15.75 -9.64
CA PRO A 11 3.45 -17.12 -9.74
C PRO A 11 4.91 -17.22 -9.26
N PRO A 12 5.35 -18.36 -8.70
CA PRO A 12 6.76 -18.59 -8.42
C PRO A 12 7.61 -18.35 -9.68
N THR A 13 8.76 -17.71 -9.52
CA THR A 13 9.72 -17.62 -10.63
C THR A 13 10.15 -19.04 -11.02
N PRO A 14 10.03 -19.42 -12.32
CA PRO A 14 10.31 -20.79 -12.73
C PRO A 14 11.75 -21.21 -12.45
N THR A 15 11.99 -22.50 -12.21
CA THR A 15 13.35 -23.07 -12.29
C THR A 15 13.87 -23.06 -13.73
N ASP A 16 15.16 -23.33 -13.94
CA ASP A 16 15.72 -23.37 -15.30
C ASP A 16 15.10 -24.50 -16.13
N GLU A 17 14.78 -25.63 -15.49
CA GLU A 17 14.08 -26.76 -16.10
C GLU A 17 12.63 -26.39 -16.46
N GLU A 18 11.91 -25.76 -15.54
CA GLU A 18 10.54 -25.28 -15.79
C GLU A 18 10.51 -24.24 -16.91
N TYR A 19 11.50 -23.36 -16.96
CA TYR A 19 11.63 -22.36 -18.02
C TYR A 19 11.90 -23.02 -19.38
N CYS A 20 12.83 -23.99 -19.46
CA CYS A 20 13.04 -24.76 -20.68
C CYS A 20 11.75 -25.46 -21.15
N ALA A 21 10.99 -26.03 -20.22
CA ALA A 21 9.71 -26.66 -20.51
C ALA A 21 8.69 -25.66 -21.06
N ARG A 22 8.63 -24.43 -20.51
CA ARG A 22 7.74 -23.36 -20.99
C ARG A 22 8.08 -22.90 -22.41
N LEU A 23 9.36 -22.88 -22.78
CA LEU A 23 9.79 -22.54 -24.14
C LEU A 23 9.36 -23.58 -25.18
N ASN A 24 9.10 -24.82 -24.75
CA ASN A 24 8.64 -25.92 -25.58
C ASN A 24 9.55 -26.19 -26.80
N ILE A 25 10.87 -26.03 -26.62
CA ILE A 25 11.87 -26.28 -27.65
C ILE A 25 12.42 -27.71 -27.47
N PRO A 26 12.22 -28.63 -28.44
CA PRO A 26 12.69 -30.01 -28.33
C PRO A 26 14.21 -30.10 -28.09
N GLY A 27 14.62 -30.89 -27.08
CA GLY A 27 16.03 -31.11 -26.76
C GLY A 27 16.72 -29.94 -26.03
N MET A 28 15.99 -28.87 -25.70
CA MET A 28 16.54 -27.78 -24.91
C MET A 28 16.84 -28.23 -23.47
N THR A 29 18.03 -27.88 -23.00
CA THR A 29 18.45 -28.12 -21.61
C THR A 29 18.80 -26.80 -20.94
N PRO A 30 18.82 -26.71 -19.60
CA PRO A 30 19.21 -25.50 -18.87
C PRO A 30 20.52 -24.85 -19.35
N ARG A 31 21.50 -25.66 -19.78
CA ARG A 31 22.80 -25.19 -20.30
C ARG A 31 22.70 -24.46 -21.64
N MET A 32 21.56 -24.53 -22.31
CA MET A 32 21.29 -23.93 -23.61
C MET A 32 20.44 -22.67 -23.49
N ILE A 33 20.05 -22.26 -22.28
CA ILE A 33 19.29 -21.02 -22.07
C ILE A 33 20.20 -19.83 -22.44
N PRO A 34 19.73 -18.88 -23.28
CA PRO A 34 20.49 -17.67 -23.59
C PRO A 34 20.88 -16.89 -22.34
N GLY A 35 22.06 -16.25 -22.34
CA GLY A 35 22.56 -15.49 -21.19
C GLY A 35 21.58 -14.40 -20.72
N THR A 36 20.95 -13.68 -21.65
CA THR A 36 19.95 -12.64 -21.34
C THR A 36 18.71 -13.21 -20.63
N HIS A 37 18.29 -14.41 -20.99
CA HIS A 37 17.17 -15.11 -20.33
C HIS A 37 17.56 -15.56 -18.92
N LEU A 38 18.74 -16.15 -18.75
CA LEU A 38 19.26 -16.57 -17.43
C LEU A 38 19.41 -15.37 -16.49
N ALA A 39 19.87 -14.23 -17.01
CA ALA A 39 19.98 -13.00 -16.25
C ALA A 39 18.61 -12.49 -15.79
N ALA A 40 17.59 -12.49 -16.67
CA ALA A 40 16.22 -12.11 -16.30
C ALA A 40 15.61 -13.03 -15.22
N LEU A 41 15.81 -14.35 -15.34
CA LEU A 41 15.35 -15.32 -14.34
C LEU A 41 16.05 -15.11 -12.99
N SER A 42 17.36 -14.87 -13.02
CA SER A 42 18.15 -14.62 -11.81
C SER A 42 17.73 -13.32 -11.13
N ALA A 43 17.48 -12.25 -11.90
CA ALA A 43 16.95 -10.99 -11.39
C ALA A 43 15.63 -11.20 -10.65
N ALA A 44 14.68 -11.95 -11.23
CA ALA A 44 13.39 -12.20 -10.61
C ALA A 44 13.52 -13.02 -9.31
N ARG A 45 14.38 -14.05 -9.31
CA ARG A 45 14.66 -14.87 -8.11
C ARG A 45 15.31 -14.05 -7.01
N PHE A 46 16.35 -13.28 -7.32
CA PHE A 46 17.03 -12.43 -6.32
C PHE A 46 16.11 -11.36 -5.77
N ALA A 47 15.23 -10.78 -6.60
CA ALA A 47 14.29 -9.76 -6.16
C ALA A 47 13.24 -10.33 -5.17
N GLU A 48 12.73 -11.54 -5.41
CA GLU A 48 11.86 -12.24 -4.46
C GLU A 48 12.57 -12.48 -3.11
N VAL A 49 13.82 -12.98 -3.16
CA VAL A 49 14.59 -13.28 -1.95
C VAL A 49 14.98 -12.00 -1.20
N ALA A 50 15.25 -10.90 -1.91
CA ALA A 50 15.57 -9.61 -1.32
C ALA A 50 14.40 -9.05 -0.48
N LEU A 51 13.16 -9.19 -0.96
CA LEU A 51 11.98 -8.83 -0.17
C LEU A 51 11.85 -9.69 1.08
N GLY A 52 12.16 -10.98 0.97
CA GLY A 52 12.31 -11.86 2.12
C GLY A 52 13.31 -11.38 3.14
N ALA A 53 14.51 -11.02 2.67
CA ALA A 53 15.56 -10.50 3.54
C ALA A 53 15.12 -9.22 4.27
N ILE A 54 14.40 -8.29 3.60
CA ILE A 54 13.82 -7.11 4.27
C ILE A 54 12.87 -7.53 5.40
N VAL A 55 11.98 -8.47 5.08
CA VAL A 55 10.96 -8.97 5.99
C VAL A 55 11.62 -9.62 7.21
N HIS A 56 12.67 -10.40 7.02
CA HIS A 56 13.47 -11.00 8.08
C HIS A 56 14.47 -10.05 8.77
N ASN A 57 14.43 -8.75 8.42
CA ASN A 57 15.32 -7.72 8.96
C ASN A 57 16.81 -7.98 8.68
N GLU A 58 17.11 -8.65 7.56
CA GLU A 58 18.45 -8.92 7.03
C GLU A 58 18.81 -7.83 5.99
N THR A 59 18.84 -6.57 6.43
CA THR A 59 19.05 -5.40 5.56
C THR A 59 20.31 -5.49 4.70
N PRO A 60 21.49 -5.91 5.19
CA PRO A 60 22.69 -6.07 4.36
C PRO A 60 22.47 -7.09 3.22
N LEU A 61 21.89 -8.25 3.53
CA LEU A 61 21.59 -9.27 2.52
C LEU A 61 20.59 -8.74 1.49
N ALA A 62 19.56 -8.03 1.93
CA ALA A 62 18.59 -7.43 1.02
C ALA A 62 19.25 -6.43 0.05
N MET A 63 20.22 -5.64 0.53
CA MET A 63 20.99 -4.70 -0.29
C MET A 63 21.88 -5.42 -1.32
N GLU A 64 22.62 -6.44 -0.89
CA GLU A 64 23.47 -7.24 -1.78
C GLU A 64 22.65 -7.93 -2.87
N LEU A 65 21.50 -8.53 -2.49
CA LEU A 65 20.59 -9.16 -3.43
C LEU A 65 20.00 -8.13 -4.40
N CYS A 66 19.60 -6.95 -3.94
CA CYS A 66 19.13 -5.90 -4.85
C CYS A 66 20.22 -5.44 -5.81
N ASN A 67 21.48 -5.36 -5.37
CA ASN A 67 22.57 -5.05 -6.29
C ASN A 67 22.75 -6.15 -7.34
N ALA A 68 22.66 -7.42 -6.94
CA ALA A 68 22.67 -8.55 -7.87
C ALA A 68 21.51 -8.47 -8.87
N VAL A 69 20.30 -8.08 -8.45
CA VAL A 69 19.16 -7.84 -9.35
C VAL A 69 19.51 -6.80 -10.40
N VAL A 70 20.12 -5.68 -10.01
CA VAL A 70 20.51 -4.60 -10.93
C VAL A 70 21.54 -5.06 -11.94
N HIS A 71 22.57 -5.80 -11.52
CA HIS A 71 23.55 -6.38 -12.43
C HIS A 71 22.90 -7.34 -13.43
N CYS A 72 22.05 -8.26 -12.97
CA CYS A 72 21.33 -9.18 -13.84
C CYS A 72 20.40 -8.43 -14.81
N LEU A 73 19.75 -7.35 -14.37
CA LEU A 73 18.91 -6.53 -15.24
C LEU A 73 19.74 -5.83 -16.32
N LYS A 74 20.90 -5.26 -15.98
CA LYS A 74 21.85 -4.66 -16.94
C LYS A 74 22.25 -5.66 -18.03
N GLU A 75 22.48 -6.91 -17.67
CA GLU A 75 22.77 -7.99 -18.63
C GLU A 75 21.55 -8.36 -19.48
N SER A 76 20.38 -8.54 -18.87
CA SER A 76 19.16 -8.93 -19.59
C SER A 76 18.68 -7.93 -20.63
N VAL A 77 19.01 -6.64 -20.48
CA VAL A 77 18.59 -5.55 -21.38
C VAL A 77 19.66 -5.15 -22.40
N GLN A 78 20.78 -5.90 -22.49
CA GLN A 78 21.79 -5.68 -23.53
C GLN A 78 21.22 -5.93 -24.94
N GLU A 79 20.20 -6.79 -25.03
CA GLU A 79 19.43 -7.05 -26.24
C GLU A 79 17.96 -6.65 -26.01
N PRO A 80 17.17 -6.42 -27.09
CA PRO A 80 15.74 -6.21 -26.94
C PRO A 80 15.08 -7.37 -26.18
N VAL A 81 14.44 -7.03 -25.06
CA VAL A 81 13.74 -7.99 -24.21
C VAL A 81 12.68 -8.74 -25.00
N GLN A 82 12.76 -10.07 -25.02
CA GLN A 82 11.86 -10.93 -25.79
C GLN A 82 10.65 -11.37 -24.96
N PRO A 83 9.50 -11.66 -25.61
CA PRO A 83 8.29 -12.08 -24.93
C PRO A 83 8.44 -13.22 -23.89
N PRO A 84 9.27 -14.27 -24.11
CA PRO A 84 9.33 -15.41 -23.19
C PRO A 84 9.81 -15.12 -21.77
N TYR A 85 10.60 -14.05 -21.56
CA TYR A 85 11.14 -13.66 -20.24
C TYR A 85 10.77 -12.23 -19.83
N MET A 86 9.95 -11.56 -20.63
CA MET A 86 9.59 -10.16 -20.42
C MET A 86 8.79 -9.97 -19.11
N PHE A 87 8.01 -10.97 -18.71
CA PHE A 87 7.29 -10.93 -17.45
C PHE A 87 8.24 -10.90 -16.25
N GLU A 88 9.27 -11.74 -16.25
CA GLU A 88 10.29 -11.83 -15.21
C GLU A 88 11.08 -10.52 -15.11
N VAL A 89 11.39 -9.88 -16.25
CA VAL A 89 11.98 -8.54 -16.29
C VAL A 89 11.05 -7.49 -15.67
N ALA A 90 9.78 -7.44 -16.12
CA ALA A 90 8.80 -6.47 -15.61
C ALA A 90 8.58 -6.63 -14.10
N ARG A 91 8.48 -7.88 -13.63
CA ARG A 91 8.35 -8.23 -12.22
C ARG A 91 9.57 -7.79 -11.43
N SER A 92 10.77 -8.04 -11.93
CA SER A 92 12.02 -7.63 -11.25
C SER A 92 12.05 -6.11 -11.01
N TYR A 93 11.67 -5.31 -12.01
CA TYR A 93 11.53 -3.86 -11.86
C TYR A 93 10.45 -3.46 -10.84
N PHE A 94 9.30 -4.14 -10.82
CA PHE A 94 8.28 -3.90 -9.79
C PHE A 94 8.82 -4.16 -8.38
N LEU A 95 9.51 -5.28 -8.17
CA LEU A 95 10.07 -5.63 -6.87
C LEU A 95 11.22 -4.70 -6.45
N LEU A 96 12.03 -4.21 -7.40
CA LEU A 96 12.99 -3.13 -7.14
C LEU A 96 12.30 -1.81 -6.76
N ALA A 97 11.18 -1.48 -7.41
CA ALA A 97 10.38 -0.32 -7.02
C ALA A 97 9.89 -0.48 -5.58
N VAL A 98 9.37 -1.65 -5.23
CA VAL A 98 8.95 -2.00 -3.86
C VAL A 98 10.11 -1.79 -2.88
N PHE A 99 11.30 -2.32 -3.19
CA PHE A 99 12.49 -2.12 -2.36
C PHE A 99 12.84 -0.64 -2.16
N ARG A 100 12.90 0.14 -3.26
CA ARG A 100 13.18 1.58 -3.22
C ARG A 100 12.15 2.33 -2.38
N SER A 101 10.89 1.90 -2.44
CA SER A 101 9.82 2.47 -1.63
C SER A 101 10.04 2.28 -0.12
N PHE A 102 10.53 1.13 0.34
CA PHE A 102 10.84 0.89 1.77
C PHE A 102 11.93 1.82 2.29
N ARG A 103 12.88 2.18 1.43
CA ARG A 103 13.97 3.10 1.74
C ARG A 103 13.56 4.57 1.55
N GLY A 104 12.32 4.81 1.14
CA GLY A 104 11.79 6.14 0.87
C GLY A 104 12.35 6.77 -0.40
N ASP A 105 13.04 6.05 -1.26
CA ASP A 105 13.52 6.59 -2.52
C ASP A 105 12.38 6.62 -3.56
N MET A 106 11.52 7.63 -3.42
CA MET A 106 10.33 7.76 -4.26
C MET A 106 10.69 8.08 -5.71
N ILE A 107 11.84 8.72 -5.98
CA ILE A 107 12.30 8.99 -7.35
C ILE A 107 12.58 7.68 -8.06
N ARG A 108 13.41 6.81 -7.47
CA ARG A 108 13.74 5.52 -8.07
C ARG A 108 12.55 4.56 -8.07
N TYR A 109 11.69 4.62 -7.05
CA TYR A 109 10.39 3.94 -7.09
C TYR A 109 9.59 4.28 -8.35
N PHE A 110 9.36 5.57 -8.65
CA PHE A 110 8.56 5.96 -9.81
C PHE A 110 9.26 5.60 -11.13
N LYS A 111 10.60 5.69 -11.19
CA LYS A 111 11.37 5.27 -12.37
C LYS A 111 11.18 3.78 -12.64
N TYR A 112 11.40 2.91 -11.65
CA TYR A 112 11.25 1.47 -11.80
C TYR A 112 9.81 1.04 -12.03
N ARG A 113 8.84 1.69 -11.37
CA ARG A 113 7.41 1.52 -11.67
C ARG A 113 7.13 1.79 -13.16
N ARG A 114 7.65 2.90 -13.71
CA ARG A 114 7.43 3.25 -15.12
C ARG A 114 8.10 2.27 -16.08
N VAL A 115 9.31 1.80 -15.77
CA VAL A 115 10.00 0.77 -16.55
C VAL A 115 9.21 -0.55 -16.52
N CYS A 116 8.71 -0.96 -15.34
CA CYS A 116 7.81 -2.10 -15.20
C CYS A 116 6.59 -1.97 -16.13
N LEU A 117 5.88 -0.84 -16.08
CA LEU A 117 4.72 -0.60 -16.94
C LEU A 117 5.07 -0.53 -18.43
N THR A 118 6.28 -0.06 -18.77
CA THR A 118 6.79 -0.09 -20.16
C THR A 118 6.87 -1.52 -20.69
N TYR A 119 7.35 -2.48 -19.88
CA TYR A 119 7.37 -3.89 -20.27
C TYR A 119 5.98 -4.52 -20.22
N VAL A 120 5.13 -4.17 -19.24
CA VAL A 120 3.72 -4.60 -19.22
C VAL A 120 2.99 -4.16 -20.50
N SER A 121 3.30 -2.97 -21.03
CA SER A 121 2.70 -2.47 -22.27
C SER A 121 2.97 -3.32 -23.51
N LYS A 122 4.02 -4.15 -23.43
CA LYS A 122 4.49 -5.04 -24.50
C LYS A 122 4.10 -6.52 -24.25
N LEU A 123 3.55 -6.84 -23.07
CA LEU A 123 3.05 -8.19 -22.77
C LEU A 123 1.65 -8.37 -23.36
N GLU A 124 1.54 -9.10 -24.46
CA GLU A 124 0.25 -9.43 -25.08
C GLU A 124 -0.55 -10.42 -24.20
N ASN A 125 -1.69 -9.99 -23.66
CA ASN A 125 -2.75 -10.79 -23.01
C ASN A 125 -2.29 -11.94 -22.08
N ALA A 126 -1.20 -11.79 -21.36
CA ALA A 126 -0.80 -12.76 -20.34
C ALA A 126 -1.62 -12.52 -19.05
N SER A 127 -2.27 -13.56 -18.52
CA SER A 127 -2.90 -13.52 -17.19
C SER A 127 -1.94 -13.00 -16.10
N ASN A 128 -0.65 -13.28 -16.26
CA ASN A 128 0.43 -12.78 -15.42
C ASN A 128 0.60 -11.25 -15.49
N ALA A 129 0.42 -10.64 -16.66
CA ALA A 129 0.47 -9.18 -16.81
C ALA A 129 -0.65 -8.50 -16.02
N THR A 130 -1.85 -9.10 -16.01
CA THR A 130 -2.98 -8.63 -15.22
C THR A 130 -2.71 -8.69 -13.71
N THR A 131 -2.09 -9.75 -13.22
CA THR A 131 -1.62 -9.84 -11.82
C THR A 131 -0.62 -8.74 -11.48
N LEU A 132 0.32 -8.44 -12.39
CA LEU A 132 1.29 -7.37 -12.20
C LEU A 132 0.66 -5.98 -12.21
N VAL A 133 -0.33 -5.72 -13.06
CA VAL A 133 -1.11 -4.48 -13.04
C VAL A 133 -1.87 -4.33 -11.71
N ALA A 134 -2.50 -5.39 -11.20
CA ALA A 134 -3.19 -5.34 -9.91
C ALA A 134 -2.21 -5.06 -8.75
N ALA A 135 -1.03 -5.67 -8.76
CA ALA A 135 0.02 -5.42 -7.78
C ALA A 135 0.52 -3.97 -7.82
N VAL A 136 0.74 -3.42 -9.02
CA VAL A 136 1.05 -2.00 -9.22
C VAL A 136 -0.09 -1.12 -8.71
N SER A 137 -1.35 -1.40 -9.06
CA SER A 137 -2.52 -0.63 -8.60
C SER A 137 -2.63 -0.59 -7.07
N PHE A 138 -2.36 -1.71 -6.40
CA PHE A 138 -2.36 -1.79 -4.94
C PHE A 138 -1.23 -0.98 -4.31
N LEU A 139 0.00 -1.10 -4.83
CA LEU A 139 1.13 -0.30 -4.35
C LEU A 139 0.94 1.20 -4.65
N ASP A 140 0.36 1.51 -5.80
CA ASP A 140 -0.01 2.85 -6.21
C ASP A 140 -1.03 3.47 -5.27
N SER A 141 -2.00 2.70 -4.78
CA SER A 141 -3.00 3.19 -3.81
C SER A 141 -2.35 3.75 -2.53
N TRP A 142 -1.21 3.20 -2.12
CA TRP A 142 -0.42 3.77 -1.03
C TRP A 142 0.30 5.05 -1.41
N THR A 143 0.93 5.10 -2.60
CA THR A 143 1.56 6.35 -3.05
C THR A 143 0.52 7.47 -3.20
N TYR A 144 -0.66 7.12 -3.70
CA TYR A 144 -1.83 7.96 -3.77
C TYR A 144 -2.23 8.50 -2.39
N MET A 145 -2.21 7.65 -1.35
CA MET A 145 -2.46 8.06 0.04
C MET A 145 -1.39 9.00 0.60
N ILE A 146 -0.09 8.69 0.45
CA ILE A 146 0.98 9.52 1.05
C ILE A 146 1.12 10.88 0.36
N TYR A 147 0.75 10.98 -0.92
CA TYR A 147 0.67 12.24 -1.66
C TYR A 147 -0.72 12.87 -1.63
N ASN A 148 -1.71 12.24 -0.99
CA ASN A 148 -3.10 12.67 -0.94
C ASN A 148 -3.71 13.00 -2.32
N ALA A 149 -3.48 12.13 -3.31
CA ALA A 149 -3.90 12.31 -4.70
C ALA A 149 -3.32 13.56 -5.41
N ASP A 150 -2.32 14.20 -4.84
CA ASP A 150 -1.72 15.43 -5.39
C ASP A 150 -0.56 15.10 -6.32
N GLU A 151 -0.86 14.98 -7.62
CA GLU A 151 0.15 14.69 -8.65
C GLU A 151 1.28 15.73 -8.70
N LYS A 152 1.03 16.97 -8.25
CA LYS A 152 2.06 18.03 -8.25
C LYS A 152 3.15 17.78 -7.22
N LYS A 153 2.88 16.95 -6.21
CA LYS A 153 3.86 16.55 -5.17
C LYS A 153 4.68 15.33 -5.56
N VAL A 154 4.33 14.66 -6.66
CA VAL A 154 5.07 13.50 -7.17
C VAL A 154 6.41 13.95 -7.78
N PRO A 155 7.51 13.23 -7.52
CA PRO A 155 8.78 13.52 -8.18
C PRO A 155 8.66 13.44 -9.71
N ARG A 156 9.13 14.49 -10.41
CA ARG A 156 9.15 14.51 -11.87
C ARG A 156 10.27 13.61 -12.40
N ILE A 157 9.92 12.57 -13.13
CA ILE A 157 10.88 11.58 -13.67
C ILE A 157 10.95 11.54 -15.20
N ASP A 158 10.11 12.32 -15.88
CA ASP A 158 9.96 12.31 -17.36
C ASP A 158 11.27 12.64 -18.10
N HIS A 159 12.15 13.41 -17.47
CA HIS A 159 13.46 13.76 -18.02
C HIS A 159 14.48 12.60 -17.96
N ASN A 160 14.21 11.55 -17.20
CA ASN A 160 15.07 10.37 -17.10
C ASN A 160 14.46 9.15 -17.80
N ILE A 161 13.16 8.92 -17.60
CA ILE A 161 12.45 7.77 -18.15
C ILE A 161 11.20 8.31 -18.84
N PRO A 162 11.09 8.18 -20.17
CA PRO A 162 9.97 8.75 -20.92
C PRO A 162 8.65 8.09 -20.51
N PRO A 163 7.51 8.78 -20.67
CA PRO A 163 6.18 8.20 -20.49
C PRO A 163 6.01 6.91 -21.30
N VAL A 164 5.19 5.98 -20.78
CA VAL A 164 4.87 4.73 -21.49
C VAL A 164 4.20 5.06 -22.82
N GLU A 165 4.74 4.55 -23.93
CA GLU A 165 4.20 4.80 -25.27
C GLU A 165 2.76 4.31 -25.38
N ARG A 166 1.89 5.15 -25.93
CA ARG A 166 0.47 4.81 -26.14
C ARG A 166 0.35 3.61 -27.05
N THR A 167 -0.24 2.53 -26.54
CA THR A 167 -0.66 1.43 -27.39
C THR A 167 -1.72 1.94 -28.37
N PRO A 168 -1.63 1.67 -29.68
CA PRO A 168 -2.61 2.09 -30.67
C PRO A 168 -4.05 1.67 -30.31
N HIS A 169 -4.81 2.56 -29.65
CA HIS A 169 -6.16 2.28 -29.14
C HIS A 169 -7.19 1.91 -30.23
N PHE A 170 -6.88 2.19 -31.49
CA PHE A 170 -7.77 2.01 -32.64
C PHE A 170 -7.77 0.57 -33.20
N LEU A 171 -6.85 -0.30 -32.77
CA LEU A 171 -6.80 -1.69 -33.24
C LEU A 171 -7.61 -2.67 -32.39
N ILE A 172 -8.06 -2.26 -31.19
CA ILE A 172 -8.76 -3.16 -30.25
C ILE A 172 -10.16 -2.60 -29.97
N ALA A 173 -11.18 -3.33 -30.45
CA ALA A 173 -12.58 -3.03 -30.19
C ALA A 173 -12.84 -3.04 -28.67
N GLN A 174 -13.53 -2.00 -28.18
CA GLN A 174 -13.88 -1.96 -26.76
C GLN A 174 -14.95 -3.01 -26.43
N THR A 175 -14.75 -3.70 -25.30
CA THR A 175 -15.78 -4.56 -24.72
C THR A 175 -16.95 -3.72 -24.16
N PRO A 176 -18.13 -4.31 -23.91
CA PRO A 176 -19.24 -3.58 -23.27
C PRO A 176 -18.85 -2.94 -21.94
N ILE A 177 -18.08 -3.65 -21.10
CA ILE A 177 -17.63 -3.14 -19.81
C ILE A 177 -16.65 -1.97 -19.97
N GLU A 178 -15.74 -2.02 -20.96
CA GLU A 178 -14.82 -0.91 -21.26
C GLU A 178 -15.57 0.35 -21.70
N LYS A 179 -16.68 0.20 -22.45
CA LYS A 179 -17.54 1.31 -22.85
C LYS A 179 -18.34 1.87 -21.67
N GLU A 180 -18.91 1.00 -20.85
CA GLU A 180 -19.72 1.38 -19.69
C GLU A 180 -18.93 2.26 -18.72
N TYR A 181 -17.70 1.85 -18.39
CA TYR A 181 -16.86 2.53 -17.39
C TYR A 181 -15.85 3.52 -17.99
N ASN A 182 -15.83 3.68 -19.33
CA ASN A 182 -14.88 4.52 -20.06
C ASN A 182 -13.40 4.22 -19.69
N ILE A 183 -13.03 2.94 -19.76
CA ILE A 183 -11.69 2.44 -19.45
C ILE A 183 -11.20 1.46 -20.52
N ARG A 184 -9.98 0.96 -20.31
CA ARG A 184 -9.43 -0.21 -20.99
C ARG A 184 -9.03 -1.24 -19.94
N CYS A 185 -9.31 -2.50 -20.21
CA CYS A 185 -9.01 -3.64 -19.34
C CYS A 185 -7.77 -4.42 -19.80
N ASN A 186 -7.34 -4.22 -21.05
CA ASN A 186 -6.09 -4.80 -21.55
C ASN A 186 -4.88 -4.20 -20.79
N PRO A 187 -3.97 -5.02 -20.22
CA PRO A 187 -2.81 -4.55 -19.45
C PRO A 187 -1.97 -3.49 -20.16
N GLY A 188 -1.76 -3.62 -21.47
CA GLY A 188 -0.94 -2.65 -22.20
C GLY A 188 -1.64 -1.32 -22.44
N CYS A 189 -2.95 -1.34 -22.63
CA CYS A 189 -3.75 -0.12 -22.64
C CYS A 189 -3.81 0.57 -21.27
N ILE A 190 -3.85 -0.21 -20.17
CA ILE A 190 -3.83 0.34 -18.80
C ILE A 190 -2.48 1.00 -18.53
N ALA A 191 -1.38 0.31 -18.86
CA ALA A 191 -0.02 0.78 -18.63
C ALA A 191 0.33 2.04 -19.43
N SER A 192 -0.23 2.17 -20.64
CA SER A 192 0.00 3.30 -21.54
C SER A 192 -1.03 4.43 -21.46
N ASP A 193 -2.04 4.30 -20.58
CA ASP A 193 -3.03 5.35 -20.35
C ASP A 193 -2.33 6.61 -19.78
N PRO A 194 -2.50 7.79 -20.40
CA PRO A 194 -1.95 9.06 -19.90
C PRO A 194 -2.38 9.41 -18.46
N ARG A 195 -3.52 8.91 -18.01
CA ARG A 195 -3.99 9.09 -16.62
C ARG A 195 -3.16 8.26 -15.64
N ASN A 196 -2.50 7.19 -16.09
CA ASN A 196 -1.84 6.22 -15.21
C ASN A 196 -0.33 6.46 -15.05
N GLN A 197 0.17 7.62 -15.48
CA GLN A 197 1.61 7.92 -15.52
C GLN A 197 2.27 7.92 -14.13
N ASN A 198 1.57 8.42 -13.11
CA ASN A 198 2.06 8.45 -11.73
C ASN A 198 1.52 7.26 -10.92
N TRP A 199 0.23 6.96 -11.05
CA TRP A 199 -0.45 5.85 -10.39
C TRP A 199 -1.65 5.41 -11.23
N ILE A 200 -2.07 4.15 -11.08
CA ILE A 200 -3.33 3.67 -11.65
C ILE A 200 -4.51 4.33 -10.91
N GLN A 201 -5.41 4.97 -11.66
CA GLN A 201 -6.58 5.69 -11.14
C GLN A 201 -7.81 5.56 -12.04
N GLY A 202 -8.97 6.00 -11.54
CA GLY A 202 -10.26 5.79 -12.20
C GLY A 202 -10.93 4.50 -11.77
N ALA A 203 -11.84 3.99 -12.61
CA ALA A 203 -12.47 2.70 -12.40
C ALA A 203 -11.40 1.57 -12.43
N PRO A 204 -11.50 0.55 -11.56
CA PRO A 204 -10.47 -0.48 -11.41
C PRO A 204 -10.48 -1.46 -12.60
N PRO A 205 -9.51 -1.37 -13.52
CA PRO A 205 -9.61 -2.04 -14.81
C PRO A 205 -9.37 -3.55 -14.73
N VAL A 206 -8.61 -4.02 -13.73
CA VAL A 206 -8.40 -5.45 -13.52
C VAL A 206 -9.63 -6.06 -12.86
N PHE A 207 -10.22 -5.38 -11.86
CA PHE A 207 -11.46 -5.83 -11.24
C PHE A 207 -12.60 -6.03 -12.25
N LEU A 208 -12.75 -5.07 -13.17
CA LEU A 208 -13.79 -5.06 -14.21
C LEU A 208 -13.51 -6.03 -15.37
N ASN A 209 -12.34 -6.67 -15.40
CA ASN A 209 -12.02 -7.68 -16.39
C ASN A 209 -12.43 -9.07 -15.88
N ASP A 210 -13.49 -9.65 -16.44
CA ASP A 210 -13.96 -10.98 -16.03
C ASP A 210 -13.00 -12.12 -16.39
N GLU A 211 -12.07 -11.90 -17.32
CA GLU A 211 -11.02 -12.87 -17.69
C GLU A 211 -9.80 -12.80 -16.74
N ALA A 212 -9.74 -11.81 -15.85
CA ALA A 212 -8.63 -11.65 -14.92
C ALA A 212 -8.67 -12.67 -13.77
N PRO A 213 -7.51 -13.10 -13.25
CA PRO A 213 -7.47 -13.99 -12.08
C PRO A 213 -8.23 -13.40 -10.87
N LEU A 214 -9.04 -14.22 -10.19
CA LEU A 214 -9.88 -13.80 -9.06
C LEU A 214 -9.12 -13.01 -7.99
N ARG A 215 -7.92 -13.48 -7.62
CA ARG A 215 -7.06 -12.80 -6.64
C ARG A 215 -6.58 -11.43 -7.13
N ALA A 216 -6.23 -11.29 -8.40
CA ALA A 216 -5.84 -10.01 -8.99
C ALA A 216 -7.03 -9.03 -9.04
N ARG A 217 -8.23 -9.52 -9.39
CA ARG A 217 -9.47 -8.74 -9.35
C ARG A 217 -9.79 -8.23 -7.94
N SER A 218 -9.65 -9.10 -6.95
CA SER A 218 -9.83 -8.78 -5.53
C SER A 218 -8.85 -7.67 -5.09
N LEU A 219 -7.57 -7.81 -5.44
CA LEU A 219 -6.54 -6.84 -5.10
C LEU A 219 -6.77 -5.45 -5.74
N ASP A 220 -7.18 -5.40 -7.01
CA ASP A 220 -7.46 -4.13 -7.70
C ASP A 220 -8.75 -3.46 -7.18
N ALA A 221 -9.76 -4.24 -6.77
CA ALA A 221 -10.94 -3.72 -6.07
C ALA A 221 -10.56 -3.06 -4.73
N LEU A 222 -9.68 -3.70 -3.94
CA LEU A 222 -9.17 -3.11 -2.70
C LEU A 222 -8.37 -1.83 -2.97
N ALA A 223 -7.53 -1.82 -4.00
CA ALA A 223 -6.80 -0.63 -4.42
C ALA A 223 -7.74 0.55 -4.75
N CYS A 224 -8.84 0.27 -5.47
CA CYS A 224 -9.88 1.25 -5.77
C CYS A 224 -10.58 1.77 -4.50
N ALA A 225 -10.95 0.87 -3.60
CA ALA A 225 -11.59 1.23 -2.33
C ALA A 225 -10.68 2.16 -1.50
N VAL A 226 -9.38 1.87 -1.46
CA VAL A 226 -8.38 2.71 -0.78
C VAL A 226 -8.27 4.10 -1.40
N ARG A 227 -8.16 4.20 -2.74
CA ARG A 227 -8.14 5.50 -3.43
C ARG A 227 -9.43 6.29 -3.19
N THR A 228 -10.57 5.62 -3.21
CA THR A 228 -11.89 6.21 -2.94
C THR A 228 -11.95 6.78 -1.52
N CYS A 229 -11.49 6.04 -0.51
CA CYS A 229 -11.42 6.54 0.87
C CYS A 229 -10.46 7.74 1.01
N CYS A 230 -9.35 7.75 0.26
CA CYS A 230 -8.43 8.89 0.22
C CYS A 230 -9.11 10.15 -0.32
N ASP A 231 -9.84 10.03 -1.43
CA ASP A 231 -10.56 11.16 -2.04
C ASP A 231 -11.67 11.68 -1.14
N GLN A 232 -12.43 10.78 -0.50
CA GLN A 232 -13.44 11.15 0.50
C GLN A 232 -12.82 11.90 1.68
N ALA A 233 -11.65 11.45 2.16
CA ALA A 233 -10.93 12.15 3.22
C ALA A 233 -10.48 13.55 2.76
N ASN A 234 -9.96 13.70 1.54
CA ASN A 234 -9.62 15.01 0.98
C ASN A 234 -10.84 15.95 0.95
N GLY A 235 -12.00 15.45 0.50
CA GLY A 235 -13.26 16.21 0.51
C GLY A 235 -13.70 16.63 1.92
N ARG A 236 -13.65 15.72 2.89
CA ARG A 236 -13.98 16.00 4.30
C ARG A 236 -13.06 17.07 4.91
N PHE A 237 -11.74 16.95 4.70
CA PHE A 237 -10.79 17.95 5.19
C PHE A 237 -10.96 19.30 4.51
N ALA A 238 -11.38 19.34 3.24
CA ALA A 238 -11.67 20.60 2.55
C ALA A 238 -12.91 21.30 3.16
N ALA A 239 -13.93 20.52 3.52
CA ALA A 239 -15.11 21.03 4.23
C ALA A 239 -14.75 21.54 5.64
N ILE A 240 -13.95 20.77 6.40
CA ILE A 240 -13.47 21.15 7.74
C ILE A 240 -12.69 22.47 7.69
N SER A 241 -11.77 22.62 6.72
CA SER A 241 -10.98 23.85 6.55
C SER A 241 -11.87 25.07 6.27
N LYS A 242 -12.89 24.89 5.42
CA LYS A 242 -13.87 25.93 5.10
C LYS A 242 -14.72 26.32 6.31
N GLU A 243 -15.17 25.34 7.09
CA GLU A 243 -15.98 25.58 8.29
C GLU A 243 -15.18 26.27 9.40
N ALA A 244 -13.91 25.89 9.58
CA ALA A 244 -13.03 26.46 10.58
C ALA A 244 -12.63 27.92 10.31
N LYS A 245 -13.04 28.53 9.17
CA LYS A 245 -12.58 29.85 8.71
C LYS A 245 -11.07 30.02 8.87
N ALA A 246 -10.33 28.97 8.51
CA ALA A 246 -8.90 28.94 8.72
C ALA A 246 -8.22 29.84 7.66
N ASP A 247 -8.22 31.15 7.90
CA ASP A 247 -7.71 32.19 6.99
C ASP A 247 -6.22 32.00 6.62
N ASN A 248 -5.50 31.14 7.35
CA ASN A 248 -4.08 30.83 7.16
C ASN A 248 -3.80 29.39 6.67
N MET A 249 -4.82 28.64 6.23
CA MET A 249 -4.63 27.29 5.68
C MET A 249 -4.51 27.32 4.16
N GLU A 250 -3.51 26.63 3.61
CA GLU A 250 -3.47 26.36 2.17
C GLU A 250 -4.75 25.60 1.76
N PRO A 251 -5.49 26.09 0.76
CA PRO A 251 -6.68 25.41 0.31
C PRO A 251 -6.31 24.03 -0.25
N ILE A 252 -7.11 23.02 0.09
CA ILE A 252 -6.95 21.69 -0.52
C ILE A 252 -7.30 21.81 -2.01
N PRO A 253 -6.38 21.45 -2.92
CA PRO A 253 -6.64 21.63 -4.35
C PRO A 253 -7.84 20.81 -4.80
N GLN A 254 -8.73 21.42 -5.58
CA GLN A 254 -9.96 20.76 -6.05
C GLN A 254 -9.66 19.51 -6.90
N GLU A 255 -8.54 19.51 -7.63
CA GLU A 255 -8.02 18.38 -8.40
C GLU A 255 -7.68 17.15 -7.54
N THR A 256 -7.44 17.32 -6.23
CA THR A 256 -7.25 16.20 -5.27
C THR A 256 -8.55 15.67 -4.68
N ILE A 257 -9.67 16.34 -4.97
CA ILE A 257 -11.02 15.97 -4.52
C ILE A 257 -11.80 15.38 -5.70
N ILE A 258 -11.72 16.00 -6.88
CA ILE A 258 -12.38 15.55 -8.11
C ILE A 258 -11.34 14.84 -8.98
N THR A 259 -10.94 13.67 -8.52
CA THR A 259 -9.96 12.83 -9.22
C THR A 259 -10.68 11.98 -10.28
N PRO A 260 -9.95 11.37 -11.23
CA PRO A 260 -10.51 10.34 -12.11
C PRO A 260 -11.20 9.20 -11.34
N THR A 261 -10.67 8.81 -10.18
CA THR A 261 -11.30 7.80 -9.31
C THR A 261 -12.64 8.29 -8.77
N THR A 262 -12.68 9.51 -8.23
CA THR A 262 -13.93 10.12 -7.75
C THR A 262 -14.98 10.22 -8.86
N ALA A 263 -14.59 10.66 -10.06
CA ALA A 263 -15.50 10.75 -11.20
C ALA A 263 -16.10 9.38 -11.57
N ALA A 264 -15.27 8.32 -11.59
CA ALA A 264 -15.73 6.96 -11.86
C ALA A 264 -16.69 6.43 -10.79
N VAL A 265 -16.37 6.66 -9.51
CA VAL A 265 -17.22 6.24 -8.39
C VAL A 265 -18.56 6.96 -8.41
N LEU A 266 -18.59 8.27 -8.66
CA LEU A 266 -19.85 9.03 -8.75
C LEU A 266 -20.72 8.59 -9.94
N ALA A 267 -20.11 8.22 -11.06
CA ALA A 267 -20.84 7.73 -12.23
C ALA A 267 -21.44 6.32 -12.02
N HIS A 268 -20.82 5.51 -11.16
CA HIS A 268 -21.20 4.11 -10.93
C HIS A 268 -21.24 3.77 -9.43
N GLU A 269 -21.88 4.61 -8.62
CA GLU A 269 -21.83 4.53 -7.15
C GLU A 269 -22.28 3.17 -6.60
N ASN A 270 -23.34 2.62 -7.19
CA ASN A 270 -23.87 1.30 -6.83
C ASN A 270 -22.88 0.16 -7.06
N ASN A 271 -21.87 0.35 -7.91
CA ASN A 271 -20.90 -0.69 -8.21
C ASN A 271 -19.54 -0.38 -7.56
N LEU A 272 -19.06 0.86 -7.67
CA LEU A 272 -17.69 1.23 -7.36
C LEU A 272 -17.47 1.93 -6.01
N CYS A 273 -18.51 2.16 -5.20
CA CYS A 273 -18.30 2.70 -3.86
C CYS A 273 -17.39 1.78 -3.03
N SER A 274 -16.65 2.35 -2.09
CA SER A 274 -15.63 1.62 -1.31
C SER A 274 -16.20 0.38 -0.61
N ARG A 275 -17.43 0.47 -0.07
CA ARG A 275 -18.12 -0.66 0.57
C ARG A 275 -18.39 -1.80 -0.42
N ASN A 276 -18.93 -1.49 -1.59
CA ASN A 276 -19.23 -2.51 -2.60
C ASN A 276 -17.96 -3.11 -3.21
N MET A 277 -16.89 -2.33 -3.33
CA MET A 277 -15.57 -2.84 -3.75
C MET A 277 -14.98 -3.81 -2.73
N VAL A 278 -15.07 -3.53 -1.44
CA VAL A 278 -14.60 -4.44 -0.38
C VAL A 278 -15.42 -5.73 -0.35
N LEU A 279 -16.75 -5.63 -0.43
CA LEU A 279 -17.65 -6.80 -0.52
C LEU A 279 -17.37 -7.66 -1.76
N SER A 280 -17.16 -7.01 -2.91
CA SER A 280 -16.81 -7.71 -4.15
C SER A 280 -15.45 -8.38 -4.05
N ALA A 281 -14.45 -7.70 -3.47
CA ALA A 281 -13.13 -8.25 -3.25
C ALA A 281 -13.19 -9.51 -2.36
N PHE A 282 -13.99 -9.46 -1.29
CA PHE A 282 -14.21 -10.58 -0.38
C PHE A 282 -14.85 -11.78 -1.10
N ALA A 283 -15.92 -11.55 -1.87
CA ALA A 283 -16.57 -12.60 -2.64
C ALA A 283 -15.61 -13.27 -3.65
N LEU A 284 -14.78 -12.47 -4.34
CA LEU A 284 -13.77 -12.97 -5.27
C LEU A 284 -12.70 -13.83 -4.57
N LEU A 285 -12.25 -13.41 -3.39
CA LEU A 285 -11.25 -14.17 -2.63
C LEU A 285 -11.83 -15.49 -2.09
N GLN A 286 -13.08 -15.48 -1.61
CA GLN A 286 -13.75 -16.71 -1.18
C GLN A 286 -13.90 -17.71 -2.33
N GLN A 287 -14.29 -17.25 -3.52
CA GLN A 287 -14.36 -18.09 -4.72
C GLN A 287 -12.99 -18.70 -5.06
N TYR A 288 -11.92 -17.90 -4.95
CA TYR A 288 -10.55 -18.38 -5.17
C TYR A 288 -10.15 -19.46 -4.16
N GLU A 289 -10.40 -19.24 -2.87
CA GLU A 289 -10.04 -20.17 -1.80
C GLU A 289 -10.82 -21.50 -1.87
N GLN A 290 -12.07 -21.47 -2.35
CA GLN A 290 -12.85 -22.68 -2.61
C GLN A 290 -12.23 -23.57 -3.69
N VAL A 291 -11.61 -22.97 -4.72
CA VAL A 291 -10.97 -23.71 -5.82
C VAL A 291 -9.47 -23.98 -5.59
N THR A 292 -8.84 -23.36 -4.58
CA THR A 292 -7.43 -23.56 -4.22
C THR A 292 -7.24 -23.82 -2.71
N PRO A 293 -7.66 -25.00 -2.19
CA PRO A 293 -7.78 -25.24 -0.74
C PRO A 293 -6.45 -25.30 0.03
N SER A 294 -5.29 -25.33 -0.64
CA SER A 294 -4.03 -25.75 -0.03
C SER A 294 -2.84 -24.80 -0.22
N SER A 295 -2.97 -23.64 -0.86
CA SER A 295 -1.74 -22.94 -1.31
C SER A 295 -1.13 -22.00 -0.28
N HIS A 296 -1.83 -21.01 0.26
CA HIS A 296 -1.26 -20.03 1.19
C HIS A 296 -2.39 -19.44 2.02
N LYS A 297 -2.18 -19.20 3.32
CA LYS A 297 -3.14 -18.41 4.09
C LYS A 297 -3.06 -17.01 3.48
N ASN A 298 -4.08 -16.53 2.77
CA ASN A 298 -4.10 -15.20 2.12
C ASN A 298 -4.17 -14.07 3.17
N GLN A 299 -3.40 -14.17 4.25
CA GLN A 299 -3.48 -13.36 5.46
C GLN A 299 -3.26 -11.89 5.15
N GLY A 300 -2.36 -11.57 4.21
CA GLY A 300 -2.16 -10.19 3.76
C GLY A 300 -3.42 -9.57 3.15
N ILE A 301 -4.15 -10.30 2.30
CA ILE A 301 -5.39 -9.79 1.68
C ILE A 301 -6.53 -9.74 2.70
N HIS A 302 -6.68 -10.78 3.53
CA HIS A 302 -7.66 -10.81 4.62
C HIS A 302 -7.45 -9.66 5.61
N LEU A 303 -6.21 -9.33 5.96
CA LEU A 303 -5.88 -8.17 6.78
C LEU A 303 -6.40 -6.87 6.16
N VAL A 304 -6.15 -6.66 4.86
CA VAL A 304 -6.62 -5.45 4.15
C VAL A 304 -8.15 -5.40 4.11
N MET A 305 -8.81 -6.54 3.87
CA MET A 305 -10.28 -6.63 3.89
C MET A 305 -10.85 -6.31 5.26
N SER A 306 -10.38 -6.97 6.32
CA SER A 306 -10.83 -6.72 7.70
C SER A 306 -10.58 -5.27 8.11
N ALA A 307 -9.45 -4.68 7.70
CA ALA A 307 -9.18 -3.27 7.97
C ALA A 307 -10.21 -2.36 7.27
N MET A 308 -10.43 -2.57 5.98
CA MET A 308 -11.37 -1.75 5.20
C MET A 308 -12.81 -1.94 5.67
N ASP A 309 -13.21 -3.16 6.03
CA ASP A 309 -14.52 -3.45 6.62
C ASP A 309 -14.72 -2.67 7.92
N ALA A 310 -13.75 -2.71 8.85
CA ALA A 310 -13.79 -1.92 10.08
C ALA A 310 -13.85 -0.40 9.82
N PHE A 311 -13.21 0.10 8.77
CA PHE A 311 -13.15 1.54 8.48
C PHE A 311 -14.40 2.07 7.79
N LEU A 312 -15.10 1.20 7.07
CA LEU A 312 -16.30 1.52 6.29
C LEU A 312 -17.58 1.20 7.03
N ASP A 313 -17.50 0.45 8.14
CA ASP A 313 -18.64 0.25 9.04
C ASP A 313 -19.00 1.60 9.68
N SER A 314 -20.05 2.21 9.13
CA SER A 314 -20.72 3.35 9.72
C SER A 314 -21.62 2.77 10.79
N GLY A 315 -21.06 2.51 11.98
CA GLY A 315 -21.83 2.04 13.13
C GLY A 315 -23.13 2.83 13.20
N ASP A 316 -24.25 2.11 13.33
CA ASP A 316 -25.61 2.59 13.14
C ASP A 316 -25.73 4.09 13.46
N GLU A 317 -26.15 4.91 12.49
CA GLU A 317 -26.51 6.33 12.68
C GLU A 317 -27.76 6.48 13.59
N GLY A 318 -28.04 5.48 14.43
CA GLY A 318 -28.96 5.56 15.55
C GLY A 318 -28.33 6.28 16.73
N GLU A 319 -29.19 6.78 17.62
CA GLU A 319 -28.88 7.67 18.74
C GLU A 319 -27.83 7.14 19.75
N SER A 320 -27.36 5.89 19.61
CA SER A 320 -26.28 5.28 20.39
C SER A 320 -24.98 5.17 19.55
N GLY A 321 -24.35 6.30 19.22
CA GLY A 321 -23.05 6.29 18.56
C GLY A 321 -22.04 5.39 19.28
N GLY A 322 -21.47 4.41 18.57
CA GLY A 322 -20.58 3.39 19.15
C GLY A 322 -20.03 2.42 18.10
N PHE A 323 -19.07 1.58 18.52
CA PHE A 323 -18.51 0.52 17.67
C PHE A 323 -19.48 -0.67 17.62
N THR A 324 -19.73 -1.21 16.43
CA THR A 324 -20.51 -2.45 16.23
C THR A 324 -19.67 -3.67 16.59
N ASP A 325 -20.32 -4.79 16.92
CA ASP A 325 -19.62 -6.06 17.16
C ASP A 325 -18.81 -6.51 15.92
N SER A 326 -19.34 -6.32 14.72
CA SER A 326 -18.62 -6.58 13.45
C SER A 326 -17.36 -5.74 13.34
N GLN A 327 -17.44 -4.44 13.62
CA GLN A 327 -16.30 -3.53 13.57
C GLN A 327 -15.23 -3.93 14.61
N ILE A 328 -15.64 -4.30 15.83
CA ILE A 328 -14.71 -4.77 16.87
C ILE A 328 -14.01 -6.07 16.42
N GLN A 329 -14.75 -7.04 15.89
CA GLN A 329 -14.18 -8.29 15.38
C GLN A 329 -13.21 -8.06 14.23
N SER A 330 -13.56 -7.17 13.29
CA SER A 330 -12.69 -6.80 12.17
C SER A 330 -11.41 -6.10 12.65
N LEU A 331 -11.47 -5.22 13.66
CA LEU A 331 -10.28 -4.59 14.27
C LEU A 331 -9.38 -5.61 14.98
N LEU A 332 -9.97 -6.53 15.75
CA LEU A 332 -9.22 -7.60 16.43
C LEU A 332 -8.62 -8.58 15.42
N SER A 333 -9.32 -8.90 14.33
CA SER A 333 -8.81 -9.71 13.22
C SER A 333 -7.54 -9.10 12.62
N VAL A 334 -7.56 -7.80 12.29
CA VAL A 334 -6.37 -7.09 11.80
C VAL A 334 -5.22 -7.17 12.79
N ALA A 335 -5.49 -6.89 14.07
CA ALA A 335 -4.46 -6.90 15.11
C ALA A 335 -3.84 -8.30 15.27
N ASN A 336 -4.66 -9.34 15.36
CA ASN A 336 -4.23 -10.72 15.54
C ASN A 336 -3.43 -11.24 14.35
N ILE A 337 -3.88 -10.96 13.12
CA ILE A 337 -3.13 -11.35 11.91
C ILE A 337 -1.72 -10.76 11.93
N VAL A 338 -1.57 -9.49 12.33
CA VAL A 338 -0.26 -8.83 12.43
C VAL A 338 0.57 -9.32 13.61
N ILE A 339 -0.06 -9.63 14.74
CA ILE A 339 0.64 -10.19 15.90
C ILE A 339 1.22 -11.58 15.56
N GLU A 340 0.45 -12.40 14.87
CA GLU A 340 0.89 -13.71 14.37
C GLU A 340 1.93 -13.59 13.25
N ASN A 341 1.79 -12.58 12.39
CA ASN A 341 2.63 -12.38 11.21
C ASN A 341 3.13 -10.93 11.12
N PRO A 342 4.06 -10.49 12.00
CA PRO A 342 4.55 -9.10 12.03
C PRO A 342 5.22 -8.66 10.72
N LEU A 343 5.65 -9.65 9.94
CA LEU A 343 6.23 -9.55 8.62
C LEU A 343 5.30 -8.83 7.63
N LEU A 344 3.97 -8.90 7.82
CA LEU A 344 2.99 -8.19 7.00
C LEU A 344 3.13 -6.66 7.07
N LEU A 345 3.75 -6.11 8.11
CA LEU A 345 4.09 -4.68 8.17
C LEU A 345 5.14 -4.28 7.13
N HIS A 346 5.92 -5.25 6.65
CA HIS A 346 6.91 -5.10 5.59
C HIS A 346 6.34 -5.50 4.21
N HIS A 347 5.02 -5.67 4.10
CA HIS A 347 4.37 -5.76 2.80
C HIS A 347 4.13 -4.33 2.33
N ALA A 348 4.67 -3.99 1.17
CA ALA A 348 4.53 -2.65 0.63
C ALA A 348 3.05 -2.33 0.33
N GLY A 349 2.78 -1.07 0.02
CA GLY A 349 1.40 -0.62 -0.15
C GLY A 349 0.79 -0.12 1.17
N PRO A 350 -0.55 -0.08 1.28
CA PRO A 350 -1.23 0.64 2.36
C PRO A 350 -1.25 -0.12 3.70
N THR A 351 -0.78 -1.37 3.75
CA THR A 351 -0.91 -2.30 4.88
C THR A 351 -0.45 -1.69 6.21
N TYR A 352 0.78 -1.16 6.30
CA TYR A 352 1.28 -0.54 7.53
C TYR A 352 0.39 0.62 8.02
N HIS A 353 -0.12 1.43 7.10
CA HIS A 353 -1.02 2.54 7.43
C HIS A 353 -2.38 2.04 7.92
N MET A 354 -2.92 1.00 7.29
CA MET A 354 -4.18 0.36 7.72
C MET A 354 -4.05 -0.21 9.13
N VAL A 355 -3.00 -0.98 9.41
CA VAL A 355 -2.77 -1.53 10.75
C VAL A 355 -2.61 -0.43 11.80
N SER A 356 -1.92 0.66 11.45
CA SER A 356 -1.81 1.83 12.33
C SER A 356 -3.16 2.50 12.60
N ASN A 357 -4.03 2.60 11.58
CA ASN A 357 -5.37 3.15 11.73
C ASN A 357 -6.26 2.23 12.60
N ALA A 358 -6.16 0.91 12.44
CA ALA A 358 -6.85 -0.06 13.30
C ALA A 358 -6.42 0.09 14.77
N ALA A 359 -5.12 0.25 15.04
CA ALA A 359 -4.63 0.52 16.39
C ALA A 359 -5.18 1.83 16.99
N VAL A 360 -5.35 2.88 16.17
CA VAL A 360 -5.99 4.14 16.59
C VAL A 360 -7.48 3.92 16.91
N MET A 361 -8.19 3.13 16.11
CA MET A 361 -9.59 2.79 16.40
C MET A 361 -9.75 1.98 17.67
N LEU A 362 -8.83 1.04 17.96
CA LEU A 362 -8.78 0.36 19.25
C LEU A 362 -8.55 1.33 20.42
N CYS A 363 -7.81 2.44 20.22
CA CYS A 363 -7.68 3.48 21.24
C CYS A 363 -9.02 4.15 21.54
N HIS A 364 -9.81 4.48 20.51
CA HIS A 364 -11.15 5.06 20.67
C HIS A 364 -12.12 4.09 21.36
N LEU A 365 -12.07 2.81 20.99
CA LEU A 365 -12.85 1.76 21.63
C LEU A 365 -12.50 1.63 23.12
N LEU A 366 -11.21 1.52 23.45
CA LEU A 366 -10.74 1.45 24.84
C LEU A 366 -11.12 2.70 25.64
N ASN A 367 -11.01 3.89 25.06
CA ASN A 367 -11.45 5.14 25.69
C ASN A 367 -12.96 5.13 25.97
N SER A 368 -13.76 4.65 25.02
CA SER A 368 -15.22 4.55 25.17
C SER A 368 -15.59 3.60 26.30
N MET A 369 -15.01 2.39 26.33
CA MET A 369 -15.21 1.42 27.41
C MET A 369 -14.73 1.94 28.78
N TYR A 370 -13.62 2.69 28.79
CA TYR A 370 -13.07 3.28 30.00
C TYR A 370 -13.92 4.42 30.58
N MET A 371 -14.51 5.27 29.73
CA MET A 371 -15.43 6.32 30.18
C MET A 371 -16.70 5.75 30.80
N VAL A 372 -17.23 4.65 30.25
CA VAL A 372 -18.32 3.91 30.90
C VAL A 372 -17.84 3.33 32.25
N LYS A 373 -16.56 2.95 32.39
CA LYS A 373 -15.94 2.52 33.67
C LYS A 373 -15.88 3.65 34.72
N GLY A 374 -15.73 4.90 34.31
CA GLY A 374 -15.60 6.07 35.19
C GLY A 374 -16.86 6.93 35.40
N GLY A 375 -18.03 6.56 34.88
CA GLY A 375 -19.22 7.41 34.88
C GLY A 375 -20.00 7.49 36.21
N VAL A 376 -20.03 8.70 36.79
CA VAL A 376 -20.94 9.28 37.80
C VAL A 376 -21.08 8.59 39.17
N PRO A 377 -20.57 9.18 40.27
CA PRO A 377 -20.92 8.74 41.63
C PRO A 377 -22.41 9.06 41.88
N GLY A 378 -23.26 8.04 41.80
CA GLY A 378 -24.70 8.18 42.06
C GLY A 378 -25.61 7.18 41.36
N ILE A 379 -25.13 6.46 40.34
CA ILE A 379 -25.89 5.39 39.66
C ILE A 379 -25.05 4.11 39.67
N GLN A 380 -24.57 3.72 40.85
CA GLN A 380 -23.96 2.41 41.05
C GLN A 380 -25.05 1.37 41.29
N ASN A 381 -25.50 0.71 40.23
CA ASN A 381 -25.86 -0.70 40.35
C ASN A 381 -24.56 -1.51 40.21
N GLU A 382 -23.79 -1.61 41.29
CA GLU A 382 -22.61 -2.47 41.44
C GLU A 382 -22.89 -3.97 41.19
N ARG A 383 -24.15 -4.35 40.92
CA ARG A 383 -24.57 -5.74 40.71
C ARG A 383 -24.87 -6.13 39.27
N SER A 384 -24.74 -5.23 38.30
CA SER A 384 -25.16 -5.50 36.91
C SER A 384 -24.12 -5.19 35.84
N ARG A 385 -22.85 -5.10 36.22
CA ARG A 385 -21.76 -5.05 35.25
C ARG A 385 -21.16 -6.45 35.09
N GLY A 386 -21.58 -7.14 34.03
CA GLY A 386 -21.19 -8.52 33.78
C GLY A 386 -19.68 -8.65 33.62
N GLY A 387 -19.10 -9.73 34.16
CA GLY A 387 -17.67 -10.04 33.99
C GLY A 387 -17.21 -10.10 32.52
N MET A 388 -18.15 -10.20 31.58
CA MET A 388 -17.91 -10.20 30.14
C MET A 388 -17.38 -8.87 29.59
N GLU A 389 -17.94 -7.71 30.00
CA GLU A 389 -17.45 -6.40 29.53
C GLU A 389 -16.04 -6.10 30.06
N ALA A 390 -15.78 -6.51 31.31
CA ALA A 390 -14.45 -6.38 31.90
C ALA A 390 -13.44 -7.28 31.19
N ALA A 391 -13.80 -8.54 30.90
CA ALA A 391 -12.94 -9.46 30.16
C ALA A 391 -12.64 -8.95 28.74
N MET A 392 -13.65 -8.45 28.02
CA MET A 392 -13.47 -7.86 26.69
C MET A 392 -12.55 -6.64 26.72
N PHE A 393 -12.65 -5.78 27.73
CA PHE A 393 -11.75 -4.64 27.88
C PHE A 393 -10.28 -5.09 28.03
N GLU A 394 -10.02 -6.08 28.88
CA GLU A 394 -8.66 -6.60 29.08
C GLU A 394 -8.13 -7.27 27.81
N GLU A 395 -8.95 -8.06 27.10
CA GLU A 395 -8.57 -8.69 25.84
C GLU A 395 -8.20 -7.66 24.76
N ILE A 396 -9.00 -6.60 24.61
CA ILE A 396 -8.72 -5.50 23.67
C ILE A 396 -7.45 -4.76 24.08
N LEU A 397 -7.25 -4.52 25.39
CA LEU A 397 -6.07 -3.82 25.91
C LEU A 397 -4.78 -4.61 25.68
N ASP A 398 -4.81 -5.92 25.91
CA ASP A 398 -3.67 -6.82 25.67
C ASP A 398 -3.32 -6.86 24.18
N THR A 399 -4.34 -7.03 23.33
CA THR A 399 -4.21 -7.02 21.87
C THR A 399 -3.62 -5.69 21.38
N PHE A 400 -4.17 -4.56 21.84
CA PHE A 400 -3.66 -3.22 21.53
C PHE A 400 -2.20 -3.06 21.97
N THR A 401 -1.86 -3.52 23.18
CA THR A 401 -0.51 -3.40 23.73
C THR A 401 0.51 -4.17 22.91
N ALA A 402 0.17 -5.40 22.49
CA ALA A 402 1.00 -6.22 21.61
C ALA A 402 1.18 -5.55 20.24
N LEU A 403 0.08 -5.15 19.60
CA LEU A 403 0.10 -4.49 18.30
C LEU A 403 0.93 -3.20 18.32
N ARG A 404 0.73 -2.38 19.34
CA ARG A 404 1.46 -1.12 19.52
C ARG A 404 2.97 -1.33 19.61
N LYS A 405 3.45 -2.38 20.31
CA LYS A 405 4.88 -2.70 20.39
C LYS A 405 5.45 -2.97 19.00
N LEU A 406 4.75 -3.78 18.19
CA LEU A 406 5.16 -4.08 16.81
C LEU A 406 5.20 -2.83 15.93
N LEU A 407 4.15 -2.01 15.98
CA LEU A 407 4.09 -0.75 15.21
C LEU A 407 5.19 0.24 15.60
N VAL A 408 5.52 0.35 16.89
CA VAL A 408 6.61 1.23 17.36
C VAL A 408 7.97 0.74 16.88
N ILE A 409 8.22 -0.58 16.89
CA ILE A 409 9.47 -1.16 16.40
C ILE A 409 9.58 -0.94 14.88
N HIS A 410 8.54 -1.25 14.12
CA HIS A 410 8.52 -1.08 12.67
C HIS A 410 8.70 0.39 12.28
N ARG A 411 7.95 1.31 12.92
CA ARG A 411 8.01 2.76 12.65
C ARG A 411 9.43 3.34 12.79
N ARG A 412 10.25 2.82 13.72
CA ARG A 412 11.64 3.29 13.93
C ARG A 412 12.58 2.94 12.77
N LYS A 413 12.24 1.92 11.97
CA LYS A 413 13.02 1.48 10.81
C LYS A 413 12.66 2.21 9.52
N LEU A 414 11.56 2.97 9.52
CA LEU A 414 11.09 3.68 8.35
C LEU A 414 11.62 5.13 8.30
N PRO A 415 11.92 5.68 7.11
CA PRO A 415 12.11 7.11 6.91
C PRO A 415 10.90 7.93 7.35
N ILE A 416 11.08 9.15 7.89
CA ILE A 416 9.97 9.98 8.43
C ILE A 416 8.80 10.13 7.47
N LYS A 417 9.09 10.34 6.18
CA LYS A 417 8.07 10.53 5.14
C LYS A 417 7.14 9.33 4.95
N LEU A 418 7.58 8.12 5.30
CA LEU A 418 6.79 6.89 5.21
C LEU A 418 6.14 6.49 6.54
N ARG A 419 6.53 7.13 7.65
CA ARG A 419 5.96 6.81 8.97
C ARG A 419 4.48 7.19 9.00
N CYS A 420 3.66 6.31 9.57
CA CYS A 420 2.31 6.62 9.97
C CYS A 420 2.31 7.32 11.35
N HIS A 421 1.12 7.57 11.89
CA HIS A 421 0.92 8.22 13.18
C HIS A 421 1.68 7.52 14.30
N SER A 422 2.08 8.26 15.32
CA SER A 422 2.53 7.62 16.57
C SER A 422 1.36 6.94 17.26
N ILE A 423 1.56 5.74 17.81
CA ILE A 423 0.53 5.07 18.62
C ILE A 423 0.78 5.35 20.11
N PRO A 424 -0.09 6.15 20.78
CA PRO A 424 0.11 6.56 22.17
C PRO A 424 0.05 5.39 23.15
N ARG A 425 0.56 5.61 24.36
CA ARG A 425 0.47 4.66 25.48
C ARG A 425 -0.88 4.84 26.18
N SER A 426 -1.42 3.74 26.73
CA SER A 426 -2.42 3.83 27.77
C SER A 426 -1.82 4.44 29.04
N SER A 427 -2.64 5.21 29.75
CA SER A 427 -2.34 5.70 31.08
C SER A 427 -2.47 4.53 32.06
N LEU A 428 -1.47 4.38 32.95
CA LEU A 428 -1.55 3.45 34.09
C LEU A 428 -2.22 4.09 35.32
N ILE A 429 -2.65 5.34 35.19
CA ILE A 429 -3.24 6.12 36.29
C ILE A 429 -4.75 5.83 36.33
N PRO A 430 -5.37 5.69 37.53
CA PRO A 430 -6.81 5.55 37.68
C PRO A 430 -7.59 6.68 36.98
N PRO A 431 -8.88 6.47 36.64
CA PRO A 431 -9.68 7.49 35.98
C PRO A 431 -9.66 8.75 36.84
N THR A 432 -9.08 9.81 36.31
CA THR A 432 -9.17 11.15 36.90
C THR A 432 -10.17 11.92 36.05
N ASP A 433 -11.07 12.66 36.69
CA ASP A 433 -12.19 13.33 36.01
C ASP A 433 -11.71 14.09 34.77
N GLY A 434 -12.26 13.71 33.61
CA GLY A 434 -12.05 14.38 32.33
C GLY A 434 -10.79 13.97 31.55
N LYS A 435 -9.94 13.04 32.02
CA LYS A 435 -8.77 12.57 31.25
C LYS A 435 -9.04 11.25 30.51
N PRO A 436 -8.69 11.15 29.21
CA PRO A 436 -8.85 9.90 28.47
C PRO A 436 -7.87 8.84 28.96
N PHE A 437 -8.24 7.57 28.82
CA PHE A 437 -7.36 6.43 29.13
C PHE A 437 -6.15 6.38 28.20
N ILE A 438 -6.37 6.68 26.92
CA ILE A 438 -5.35 6.85 25.90
C ILE A 438 -5.50 8.24 25.30
N ASP A 439 -4.48 9.08 25.50
CA ASP A 439 -4.49 10.44 24.97
C ASP A 439 -4.09 10.46 23.49
N LEU A 440 -5.08 10.60 22.61
CA LEU A 440 -4.87 10.85 21.18
C LEU A 440 -4.53 12.32 20.89
N GLY A 441 -4.66 13.19 21.89
CA GLY A 441 -4.51 14.63 21.82
C GLY A 441 -3.14 15.08 21.30
N GLU A 442 -2.09 14.43 21.78
CA GLU A 442 -0.68 14.73 21.46
C GLU A 442 -0.10 13.82 20.37
N THR A 443 -0.94 13.04 19.69
CA THR A 443 -0.49 12.09 18.66
C THR A 443 0.20 12.83 17.51
N LEU A 444 1.44 12.43 17.22
CA LEU A 444 2.16 12.92 16.05
C LEU A 444 1.50 12.36 14.79
N LEU A 445 0.87 13.25 14.01
CA LEU A 445 0.12 12.84 12.83
C LEU A 445 1.01 12.61 11.60
N CYS A 446 0.52 11.77 10.69
CA CYS A 446 1.09 11.49 9.40
C CYS A 446 0.57 12.44 8.31
N ALA A 447 1.20 12.46 7.13
CA ALA A 447 0.82 13.37 6.04
C ALA A 447 -0.43 12.89 5.27
N CYS A 448 -0.80 11.62 5.40
CA CYS A 448 -2.00 11.07 4.78
C CYS A 448 -3.25 11.53 5.52
N ARG A 449 -4.09 12.34 4.86
CA ARG A 449 -5.36 12.85 5.40
C ARG A 449 -6.34 11.72 5.71
N GLY A 450 -6.34 10.67 4.90
CA GLY A 450 -7.11 9.44 5.18
C GLY A 450 -6.76 8.86 6.54
N CYS A 451 -5.47 8.74 6.86
CA CYS A 451 -5.04 8.32 8.19
C CYS A 451 -5.39 9.36 9.26
N GLN A 452 -5.18 10.66 9.01
CA GLN A 452 -5.46 11.73 10.00
C GLN A 452 -6.92 11.71 10.48
N GLY A 453 -7.86 11.39 9.59
CA GLY A 453 -9.28 11.27 9.90
C GLY A 453 -9.58 10.36 11.09
N PHE A 454 -8.91 9.21 11.19
CA PHE A 454 -9.10 8.27 12.31
C PHE A 454 -8.65 8.84 13.65
N VAL A 455 -7.55 9.60 13.69
CA VAL A 455 -7.07 10.21 14.94
C VAL A 455 -7.98 11.37 15.34
N LEU A 456 -8.44 12.14 14.36
CA LEU A 456 -9.19 13.37 14.57
C LEU A 456 -10.71 13.17 14.65
N MET A 457 -11.22 11.95 14.55
CA MET A 457 -12.67 11.68 14.51
C MET A 457 -13.43 12.19 15.75
N ALA A 458 -12.76 12.28 16.91
CA ALA A 458 -13.34 12.81 18.15
C ALA A 458 -13.11 14.33 18.35
N CYS A 459 -12.47 15.01 17.39
CA CYS A 459 -12.18 16.44 17.47
C CYS A 459 -13.30 17.25 16.79
N THR A 460 -13.56 18.46 17.29
CA THR A 460 -14.36 19.44 16.55
C THR A 460 -13.64 19.85 15.25
N PRO A 461 -14.35 20.32 14.21
CA PRO A 461 -13.72 20.73 12.95
C PRO A 461 -12.56 21.72 13.13
N VAL A 462 -12.72 22.71 14.02
CA VAL A 462 -11.67 23.70 14.33
C VAL A 462 -10.41 23.04 14.93
N VAL A 463 -10.58 22.15 15.90
CA VAL A 463 -9.46 21.45 16.55
C VAL A 463 -8.79 20.50 15.56
N ALA A 464 -9.58 19.80 14.73
CA ALA A 464 -9.06 18.92 13.70
C ALA A 464 -8.19 19.68 12.68
N ALA A 465 -8.67 20.84 12.21
CA ALA A 465 -7.94 21.71 11.29
C ALA A 465 -6.59 22.18 11.89
N GLN A 466 -6.62 22.70 13.12
CA GLN A 466 -5.43 23.19 13.81
C GLN A 466 -4.38 22.08 14.02
N LYS A 467 -4.82 20.88 14.41
CA LYS A 467 -3.92 19.74 14.63
C LYS A 467 -3.30 19.22 13.34
N ALA A 468 -4.10 19.14 12.26
CA ALA A 468 -3.59 18.74 10.95
C ALA A 468 -2.51 19.72 10.46
N GLN A 469 -2.71 21.03 10.67
CA GLN A 469 -1.73 22.05 10.34
C GLN A 469 -0.46 21.94 11.20
N ALA A 470 -0.61 21.86 12.52
CA ALA A 470 0.53 21.73 13.44
C ALA A 470 1.38 20.49 13.12
N ALA A 471 0.74 19.38 12.73
CA ALA A 471 1.45 18.18 12.33
C ALA A 471 2.24 18.35 11.02
N ALA A 472 1.72 19.09 10.05
CA ALA A 472 2.45 19.40 8.81
C ALA A 472 3.74 20.19 9.11
N THR A 473 3.66 21.20 9.97
CA THR A 473 4.83 21.99 10.40
C THR A 473 5.81 21.15 11.22
N LYS A 474 5.33 20.33 12.16
CA LYS A 474 6.20 19.48 12.98
C LYS A 474 6.95 18.47 12.12
N ARG A 475 6.31 17.92 11.09
CA ARG A 475 6.93 17.01 10.12
C ARG A 475 8.02 17.65 9.30
N SER A 476 7.85 18.88 8.81
CA SER A 476 8.92 19.54 8.05
C SER A 476 10.15 19.76 8.92
N VAL A 477 9.96 20.06 10.21
CA VAL A 477 11.07 20.18 11.18
C VAL A 477 11.73 18.83 11.43
N GLU A 478 10.97 17.77 11.67
CA GLU A 478 11.52 16.43 11.89
C GLU A 478 12.27 15.92 10.65
N ALA A 479 11.75 16.13 9.44
CA ALA A 479 12.40 15.76 8.18
C ALA A 479 13.71 16.54 7.97
N ALA A 480 13.74 17.84 8.27
CA ALA A 480 14.96 18.63 8.22
C ALA A 480 16.01 18.13 9.23
N ARG A 481 15.57 17.70 10.42
CA ARG A 481 16.47 17.13 11.44
C ARG A 481 17.01 15.76 11.03
N GLU A 482 16.19 14.89 10.44
CA GLU A 482 16.64 13.58 9.94
C GLU A 482 17.69 13.75 8.83
N ALA A 483 17.49 14.69 7.91
CA ALA A 483 18.49 15.01 6.89
C ALA A 483 19.82 15.53 7.48
N GLN A 484 19.79 16.22 8.62
CA GLN A 484 20.99 16.66 9.34
C GLN A 484 21.69 15.51 10.08
N VAL A 485 20.93 14.55 10.62
CA VAL A 485 21.47 13.38 11.33
C VAL A 485 22.05 12.36 10.35
N GLU A 486 21.41 12.13 9.20
CA GLU A 486 21.95 11.28 8.12
C GLU A 486 23.32 11.78 7.62
N ALA A 487 23.60 13.09 7.72
CA ALA A 487 24.89 13.66 7.38
C ALA A 487 25.98 13.50 8.47
N ALA A 488 25.61 13.06 9.68
CA ALA A 488 26.47 13.08 10.87
C ALA A 488 26.73 11.70 11.50
N ASP A 489 26.09 10.62 11.02
CA ASP A 489 26.19 9.29 11.63
C ASP A 489 27.26 8.42 10.96
N GLU A 490 28.39 8.18 11.66
CA GLU A 490 29.54 7.38 11.18
C GLU A 490 29.38 5.86 11.38
N VAL A 491 28.29 5.40 12.01
CA VAL A 491 28.22 4.07 12.66
C VAL A 491 27.83 2.91 11.73
N GLU A 492 27.64 3.12 10.43
CA GLU A 492 27.45 1.97 9.53
C GLU A 492 28.13 2.10 8.18
N LYS A 493 29.44 2.41 8.22
CA LYS A 493 30.29 2.53 7.02
C LYS A 493 30.06 1.42 5.98
N THR A 494 29.90 0.16 6.39
CA THR A 494 29.61 -0.95 5.47
C THR A 494 28.25 -0.87 4.79
N LEU A 495 27.18 -0.47 5.50
CA LEU A 495 25.86 -0.28 4.89
C LEU A 495 25.79 1.02 4.09
N VAL A 496 26.58 2.03 4.45
CA VAL A 496 26.79 3.25 3.66
C VAL A 496 27.51 2.92 2.35
N ASP A 497 28.56 2.09 2.39
CA ASP A 497 29.31 1.65 1.22
C ASP A 497 28.43 0.77 0.31
N LEU A 498 27.74 -0.25 0.86
CA LEU A 498 26.77 -1.07 0.09
C LEU A 498 25.65 -0.22 -0.52
N ASN A 499 25.19 0.81 0.21
CA ASN A 499 24.20 1.74 -0.31
C ASN A 499 24.75 2.63 -1.42
N HIS A 500 25.99 3.08 -1.29
CA HIS A 500 26.65 3.85 -2.33
C HIS A 500 26.79 3.02 -3.60
N ASP A 501 27.34 1.82 -3.49
CA ASP A 501 27.54 0.89 -4.62
C ASP A 501 26.21 0.59 -5.31
N PHE A 502 25.18 0.21 -4.54
CA PHE A 502 23.85 -0.04 -5.08
C PHE A 502 23.24 1.17 -5.79
N ASN A 503 23.47 2.39 -5.29
CA ASN A 503 22.98 3.61 -5.95
C ASN A 503 23.73 3.90 -7.26
N VAL A 504 25.04 3.66 -7.29
CA VAL A 504 25.86 3.80 -8.50
C VAL A 504 25.40 2.83 -9.57
N ASP A 505 25.16 1.57 -9.21
CA ASP A 505 24.68 0.55 -10.14
C ASP A 505 23.25 0.84 -10.63
N ASP A 506 22.36 1.32 -9.75
CA ASP A 506 21.03 1.78 -10.11
C ASP A 506 21.07 2.91 -11.15
N ASP A 507 21.91 3.92 -10.90
CA ASP A 507 22.02 5.07 -11.79
C ASP A 507 22.60 4.67 -13.14
N ALA A 508 23.53 3.69 -13.17
CA ALA A 508 24.03 3.10 -14.39
C ALA A 508 22.93 2.36 -15.17
N LEU A 509 22.14 1.51 -14.50
CA LEU A 509 21.02 0.79 -15.12
C LEU A 509 19.96 1.76 -15.65
N LEU A 510 19.54 2.74 -14.85
CA LEU A 510 18.56 3.75 -15.25
C LEU A 510 19.08 4.62 -16.41
N GLY A 511 20.38 4.92 -16.42
CA GLY A 511 21.06 5.57 -17.54
C GLY A 511 20.98 4.76 -18.83
N MET A 512 21.25 3.45 -18.78
CA MET A 512 21.06 2.55 -19.93
C MET A 512 19.61 2.52 -20.40
N LEU A 513 18.66 2.39 -19.48
CA LEU A 513 17.23 2.33 -19.80
C LEU A 513 16.72 3.62 -20.45
N SER A 514 17.24 4.78 -20.06
CA SER A 514 16.90 6.07 -20.68
C SER A 514 17.31 6.17 -22.15
N GLN A 515 18.24 5.33 -22.61
CA GLN A 515 18.69 5.25 -24.00
C GLN A 515 17.92 4.18 -24.78
N LEU A 516 17.56 3.08 -24.11
CA LEU A 516 16.89 1.92 -24.71
C LEU A 516 15.37 2.11 -24.85
N ILE A 517 14.76 2.85 -23.93
CA ILE A 517 13.34 3.21 -24.00
C ILE A 517 13.25 4.50 -24.84
N PRO A 518 12.63 4.47 -26.02
CA PRO A 518 12.67 5.59 -26.95
C PRO A 518 12.15 6.89 -26.32
N ASN A 519 12.97 7.94 -26.32
CA ASN A 519 12.53 9.31 -26.10
C ASN A 519 11.88 9.80 -27.40
N ARG A 520 10.58 10.08 -27.39
CA ARG A 520 9.92 10.77 -28.51
C ARG A 520 9.08 11.92 -27.99
#